data_AF-A0AA39UW71-F1
#
_entry.id   AF-A0AA39UW71-F1
#
_cell.length_a   1.000
_cell.length_b   1.000
_cell.length_c   1.000
_cell.angle_alpha   90.00
_cell.angle_beta   90.00
_cell.angle_gamma   90.00
#
_symmetry.space_group_name_H-M   'P 1'
#
loop_
_entity.id
_entity.type
_entity.pdbx_description
1 polymer ?
#
loop_
_entity_poly.entity_id
_entity_poly.type
_entity_poly.pdbx_seq_one_letter_code
_entity_poly.pdbx_strand_id
1 'polypeptide(L)'
;MIPTPDLSHLTAADYESVYEPAEDTYLLLDALEQDAEELRELDGAVCLEVGSGSGCVSSFLGSILGSTALYLCTDINPHACICTFKTGSQNKIPLNPVNAAFAGPFHRRMKHTIDVILFNPPYVPTDQEEALDAQNKRHIEGSWAGGHDGMHVTDRFLSVVDVGLGS
;
A
#
# COMPACT_ATOMS: atom_id res chain seq x y z
N MET A 1 -8.14 -7.66 -19.57
CA MET A 1 -7.01 -7.95 -18.69
C MET A 1 -6.12 -6.73 -18.66
N ILE A 2 -6.19 -6.00 -17.55
CA ILE A 2 -5.32 -4.88 -17.23
C ILE A 2 -3.94 -5.48 -16.91
N PRO A 3 -2.85 -5.02 -17.54
CA PRO A 3 -1.54 -5.61 -17.33
C PRO A 3 -1.02 -5.29 -15.92
N THR A 4 -0.30 -6.24 -15.33
CA THR A 4 0.51 -5.99 -14.13
C THR A 4 1.51 -4.86 -14.41
N PRO A 5 1.77 -3.95 -13.44
CA PRO A 5 2.73 -2.87 -13.62
C PRO A 5 4.15 -3.34 -13.92
N ASP A 6 4.90 -2.53 -14.66
CA ASP A 6 6.31 -2.77 -14.96
C ASP A 6 7.19 -2.43 -13.74
N LEU A 7 7.81 -3.47 -13.19
CA LEU A 7 8.74 -3.41 -12.06
C LEU A 7 10.20 -3.69 -12.47
N SER A 8 10.51 -3.73 -13.77
CA SER A 8 11.86 -4.06 -14.28
C SER A 8 12.97 -3.09 -13.83
N HIS A 9 12.59 -1.93 -13.30
CA HIS A 9 13.49 -0.94 -12.73
C HIS A 9 13.91 -1.26 -11.28
N LEU A 10 13.22 -2.19 -10.60
CA LEU A 10 13.60 -2.71 -9.29
C LEU A 10 14.55 -3.89 -9.47
N THR A 11 15.58 -3.93 -8.63
CA THR A 11 16.66 -4.91 -8.71
C THR A 11 16.60 -5.89 -7.54
N ALA A 12 17.35 -6.98 -7.63
CA ALA A 12 17.51 -7.92 -6.50
C ALA A 12 17.96 -7.21 -5.21
N ALA A 13 18.80 -6.18 -5.31
CA ALA A 13 19.25 -5.38 -4.15
C ALA A 13 18.12 -4.53 -3.54
N ASP A 14 17.16 -4.07 -4.35
CA ASP A 14 15.98 -3.37 -3.81
C ASP A 14 15.11 -4.37 -3.03
N TYR A 15 14.95 -5.61 -3.52
CA TYR A 15 14.17 -6.67 -2.87
C TYR A 15 14.82 -7.26 -1.62
N GLU A 16 16.10 -7.00 -1.36
CA GLU A 16 16.70 -7.27 -0.04
C GLU A 16 16.07 -6.40 1.07
N SER A 17 15.50 -5.25 0.69
CA SER A 17 14.94 -4.27 1.62
C SER A 17 13.45 -4.01 1.43
N VAL A 18 12.84 -4.40 0.31
CA VAL A 18 11.42 -4.17 0.00
C VAL A 18 10.73 -5.47 -0.43
N TYR A 19 9.48 -5.65 -0.04
CA TYR A 19 8.70 -6.84 -0.40
C TYR A 19 8.53 -6.95 -1.92
N GLU A 20 8.98 -8.07 -2.48
CA GLU A 20 8.75 -8.43 -3.88
C GLU A 20 7.28 -8.88 -4.03
N PRO A 21 6.54 -8.35 -5.03
CA PRO A 21 5.17 -8.79 -5.28
C PRO A 21 5.04 -10.30 -5.43
N ALA A 22 4.18 -10.89 -4.61
CA ALA A 22 3.88 -12.32 -4.61
C ALA A 22 2.38 -12.57 -4.78
N GLU A 23 1.94 -13.81 -4.55
CA GLU A 23 0.57 -14.28 -4.76
C GLU A 23 -0.50 -13.40 -4.09
N ASP A 24 -0.21 -12.88 -2.90
CA ASP A 24 -1.09 -11.96 -2.16
C ASP A 24 -1.27 -10.62 -2.89
N THR A 25 -0.19 -10.09 -3.46
CA THR A 25 -0.20 -8.89 -4.27
C THR A 25 -1.02 -9.11 -5.53
N TYR A 26 -0.79 -10.22 -6.24
CA TYR A 26 -1.54 -10.55 -7.47
C TYR A 26 -3.01 -10.80 -7.21
N LEU A 27 -3.37 -11.47 -6.10
CA LEU A 27 -4.76 -11.64 -5.70
C LEU A 27 -5.46 -10.30 -5.45
N LEU A 28 -4.77 -9.32 -4.86
CA LEU A 28 -5.31 -7.97 -4.69
C LEU A 28 -5.46 -7.24 -6.03
N LEU A 29 -4.55 -7.44 -6.99
CA LEU A 29 -4.70 -6.89 -8.34
C LEU A 29 -5.92 -7.49 -9.06
N ASP A 30 -6.13 -8.80 -8.94
CA ASP A 30 -7.27 -9.50 -9.54
C ASP A 30 -8.60 -9.01 -8.93
N ALA A 31 -8.64 -8.70 -7.64
CA ALA A 31 -9.80 -8.10 -6.99
C ALA A 31 -10.06 -6.67 -7.53
N LEU A 32 -9.03 -5.84 -7.62
CA LEU A 32 -9.13 -4.51 -8.21
C LEU A 32 -9.56 -4.54 -9.68
N GLU A 33 -9.12 -5.55 -10.44
CA GLU A 33 -9.56 -5.73 -11.83
C GLU A 33 -11.05 -6.07 -11.91
N GLN A 34 -11.56 -6.91 -11.00
CA GLN A 34 -12.98 -7.25 -10.94
C GLN A 34 -13.84 -6.03 -10.62
N ASP A 35 -13.36 -5.13 -9.76
CA ASP A 35 -14.06 -3.91 -9.37
C ASP A 35 -13.79 -2.73 -10.31
N ALA A 36 -13.06 -2.94 -11.42
CA ALA A 36 -12.56 -1.85 -12.27
C ALA A 36 -13.66 -1.03 -12.97
N GLU A 37 -14.86 -1.57 -13.16
CA GLU A 37 -15.99 -0.79 -13.69
C GLU A 37 -16.49 0.21 -12.66
N GLU A 38 -16.75 -0.23 -11.42
CA GLU A 38 -17.20 0.62 -10.31
C GLU A 38 -16.14 1.67 -9.94
N LEU A 39 -14.86 1.26 -9.89
CA LEU A 39 -13.75 2.17 -9.62
C LEU A 39 -13.67 3.31 -10.64
N ARG A 40 -13.91 3.04 -11.93
CA ARG A 40 -13.88 4.06 -12.99
C ARG A 40 -15.02 5.09 -12.89
N GLU A 41 -16.07 4.81 -12.13
CA GLU A 41 -17.14 5.78 -11.86
C GLU A 41 -16.70 6.86 -10.86
N LEU A 42 -15.61 6.65 -10.13
CA LEU A 42 -15.04 7.62 -9.19
C LEU A 42 -14.26 8.73 -9.92
N ASP A 43 -14.90 9.85 -10.19
CA ASP A 43 -14.24 11.03 -10.78
C ASP A 43 -13.42 11.79 -9.74
N GLY A 44 -12.11 11.96 -10.00
CA GLY A 44 -11.21 12.71 -9.13
C GLY A 44 -10.93 12.06 -7.77
N ALA A 45 -11.00 10.73 -7.68
CA ALA A 45 -10.86 9.98 -6.44
C ALA A 45 -9.56 10.28 -5.67
N VAL A 46 -9.64 10.28 -4.34
CA VAL A 46 -8.49 10.27 -3.44
C VAL A 46 -8.25 8.84 -2.97
N CYS A 47 -7.10 8.30 -3.33
CA CYS A 47 -6.70 6.93 -3.02
C CYS A 47 -5.57 6.93 -1.99
N LEU A 48 -5.61 5.99 -1.05
CA LEU A 48 -4.54 5.75 -0.10
C LEU A 48 -4.19 4.26 -0.07
N GLU A 49 -2.95 3.93 -0.39
CA GLU A 49 -2.36 2.63 -0.04
C GLU A 49 -1.53 2.74 1.25
N VAL A 50 -1.77 1.82 2.18
CA VAL A 50 -0.96 1.65 3.39
C VAL A 50 -0.02 0.46 3.21
N GLY A 51 1.26 0.64 3.54
CA GLY A 51 2.30 -0.38 3.33
C GLY A 51 2.56 -0.64 1.85
N SER A 52 2.86 0.42 1.07
CA SER A 52 2.90 0.31 -0.39
C SER A 52 4.02 -0.57 -0.95
N GLY A 53 5.06 -0.88 -0.18
CA GLY A 53 6.13 -1.77 -0.59
C GLY A 53 6.78 -1.34 -1.92
N SER A 54 6.66 -2.20 -2.93
CA SER A 54 7.15 -1.92 -4.29
C SER A 54 6.37 -0.83 -5.03
N GLY A 55 5.15 -0.49 -4.58
CA GLY A 55 4.21 0.41 -5.27
C GLY A 55 3.41 -0.26 -6.38
N CYS A 56 3.48 -1.59 -6.49
CA CYS A 56 2.78 -2.37 -7.53
C CYS A 56 1.27 -2.13 -7.48
N VAL A 57 0.64 -2.27 -6.32
CA VAL A 57 -0.82 -2.15 -6.19
C VAL A 57 -1.30 -0.74 -6.50
N SER A 58 -0.71 0.30 -5.91
CA SER A 58 -1.06 1.69 -6.26
C SER A 58 -0.86 2.01 -7.74
N SER A 59 0.20 1.48 -8.37
CA SER A 59 0.44 1.66 -9.79
C SER A 59 -0.64 0.99 -10.65
N PHE A 60 -1.08 -0.21 -10.25
CA PHE A 60 -2.17 -0.92 -10.91
C PHE A 60 -3.51 -0.18 -10.77
N LEU A 61 -3.85 0.29 -9.56
CA LEU A 61 -5.02 1.15 -9.34
C LEU A 61 -4.95 2.40 -10.24
N GLY A 62 -3.76 2.97 -10.39
CA GLY A 62 -3.51 4.09 -11.28
C GLY A 62 -3.83 3.83 -12.75
N SER A 63 -3.64 2.59 -13.20
CA SER A 63 -4.01 2.16 -14.56
C SER A 63 -5.52 2.03 -14.76
N ILE A 64 -6.28 1.84 -13.68
CA ILE A 64 -7.75 1.80 -13.68
C ILE A 64 -8.33 3.22 -13.66
N LEU A 65 -7.89 4.04 -12.69
CA LEU A 65 -8.47 5.36 -12.38
C LEU A 65 -7.89 6.51 -13.24
N GLY A 66 -6.67 6.37 -13.77
CA GLY A 66 -6.05 7.37 -14.64
C GLY A 66 -5.52 8.62 -13.92
N SER A 67 -5.20 9.68 -14.66
CA SER A 67 -4.43 10.82 -14.10
C SER A 67 -5.24 11.83 -13.29
N THR A 68 -6.55 11.67 -13.18
CA THR A 68 -7.43 12.62 -12.46
C THR A 68 -7.50 12.33 -10.97
N ALA A 69 -7.21 11.10 -10.55
CA ALA A 69 -7.18 10.70 -9.14
C ALA A 69 -5.85 11.11 -8.45
N LEU A 70 -5.93 11.27 -7.13
CA LEU A 70 -4.78 11.48 -6.26
C LEU A 70 -4.35 10.15 -5.63
N TYR A 71 -3.11 9.74 -5.87
CA TYR A 71 -2.54 8.50 -5.34
C TYR A 71 -1.60 8.79 -4.18
N LEU A 72 -2.07 8.61 -2.95
CA LEU A 72 -1.26 8.68 -1.74
C LEU A 72 -0.80 7.27 -1.38
N CYS A 73 0.47 7.15 -0.97
CA CYS A 73 1.01 5.89 -0.47
C CYS A 73 1.71 6.15 0.86
N THR A 74 1.61 5.22 1.80
CA THR A 74 2.40 5.28 3.04
C THR A 74 3.18 4.00 3.21
N ASP A 75 4.41 4.12 3.68
CA ASP A 75 5.18 2.96 4.10
C ASP A 75 6.10 3.35 5.26
N ILE A 76 6.25 2.46 6.23
CA ILE A 76 7.12 2.67 7.37
C ILE A 76 8.60 2.55 6.97
N ASN A 77 8.89 1.75 5.93
CA ASN A 77 10.19 1.56 5.36
C ASN A 77 10.52 2.67 4.33
N PRO A 78 11.57 3.47 4.54
CA PRO A 78 11.93 4.53 3.61
C PRO A 78 12.38 4.00 2.23
N HIS A 79 12.93 2.78 2.15
CA HIS A 79 13.29 2.15 0.88
C HIS A 79 12.05 1.81 0.05
N ALA A 80 10.98 1.34 0.70
CA ALA A 80 9.69 1.09 0.04
C ALA A 80 9.10 2.37 -0.54
N CYS A 81 9.18 3.51 0.18
CA CYS A 81 8.75 4.80 -0.35
C CYS A 81 9.52 5.20 -1.63
N ILE A 82 10.84 4.95 -1.66
CA ILE A 82 11.68 5.23 -2.84
C ILE A 82 11.28 4.31 -4.00
N CYS A 83 11.09 3.01 -3.75
CA CYS A 83 10.68 2.05 -4.76
C CYS A 83 9.30 2.41 -5.31
N THR A 84 8.34 2.73 -4.45
CA THR A 84 6.99 3.19 -4.85
C THR A 84 7.06 4.41 -5.77
N PHE A 85 7.89 5.41 -5.46
CA PHE A 85 8.07 6.58 -6.32
C PHE A 85 8.65 6.22 -7.70
N LYS A 86 9.67 5.35 -7.73
CA LYS A 86 10.28 4.86 -8.97
C LYS A 86 9.26 4.05 -9.79
N THR A 87 8.45 3.21 -9.15
CA THR A 87 7.40 2.41 -9.78
C THR A 87 6.34 3.28 -10.44
N GLY A 88 5.89 4.33 -9.75
CA GLY A 88 5.00 5.32 -10.35
C GLY A 88 5.62 5.97 -11.57
N SER A 89 6.90 6.37 -11.49
CA SER A 89 7.62 6.98 -12.61
C SER A 89 7.75 6.03 -13.82
N GLN A 90 8.08 4.76 -13.59
CA GLN A 90 8.19 3.74 -14.63
C GLN A 90 6.86 3.52 -15.36
N ASN A 91 5.76 3.50 -14.60
CA ASN A 91 4.41 3.22 -15.12
C ASN A 91 3.62 4.47 -15.52
N LYS A 92 4.23 5.66 -15.38
CA LYS A 92 3.61 6.97 -15.67
C LYS A 92 2.37 7.26 -14.81
N ILE A 93 2.38 6.77 -13.56
CA ILE A 93 1.37 7.03 -12.54
C ILE A 93 1.98 7.94 -11.46
N PRO A 94 1.35 9.09 -11.11
CA PRO A 94 1.91 10.04 -10.15
C PRO A 94 1.68 9.57 -8.70
N LEU A 95 2.43 8.54 -8.28
CA LEU A 95 2.39 8.04 -6.90
C LEU A 95 3.08 9.01 -5.93
N ASN A 96 2.44 9.29 -4.79
CA ASN A 96 2.91 10.22 -3.76
C ASN A 96 3.20 9.48 -2.44
N PRO A 97 4.35 8.79 -2.34
CA PRO A 97 4.70 8.07 -1.12
C PRO A 97 5.14 9.00 0.01
N VAL A 98 4.71 8.67 1.22
CA VAL A 98 5.07 9.35 2.46
C VAL A 98 5.60 8.33 3.45
N ASN A 99 6.84 8.52 3.92
CA ASN A 99 7.40 7.64 4.94
C ASN A 99 6.71 7.86 6.29
N ALA A 100 5.84 6.94 6.68
CA ALA A 100 5.00 7.06 7.85
C ALA A 100 4.44 5.69 8.29
N ALA A 101 4.06 5.59 9.57
CA ALA A 101 3.30 4.46 10.06
C ALA A 101 1.80 4.68 9.76
N PHE A 102 1.18 3.69 9.11
CA PHE A 102 -0.23 3.73 8.70
C PHE A 102 -0.57 5.05 7.97
N ALA A 103 -1.81 5.53 8.10
CA ALA A 103 -2.28 6.80 7.57
C ALA A 103 -1.95 8.02 8.46
N GLY A 104 -0.99 7.91 9.39
CA GLY A 104 -0.74 8.90 10.45
C GLY A 104 -0.69 10.38 10.01
N PRO A 105 0.01 10.74 8.91
CA PRO A 105 0.07 12.12 8.40
C PRO A 105 -1.28 12.66 7.91
N PHE A 106 -2.21 11.76 7.57
CA PHE A 106 -3.48 12.07 6.90
C PHE A 106 -4.68 12.07 7.86
N HIS A 107 -4.61 11.40 9.01
CA HIS A 107 -5.73 11.22 9.96
C HIS A 107 -6.55 12.49 10.28
N ARG A 108 -5.91 13.67 10.38
CA ARG A 108 -6.61 14.92 10.69
C ARG A 108 -7.05 15.73 9.47
N ARG A 109 -6.26 15.71 8.39
CA ARG A 109 -6.44 16.59 7.24
C ARG A 109 -7.29 15.96 6.13
N MET A 110 -7.26 14.63 6.05
CA MET A 110 -7.96 13.84 5.03
C MET A 110 -9.14 13.10 5.65
N LYS A 111 -9.80 13.72 6.65
CA LYS A 111 -10.89 13.07 7.37
C LYS A 111 -12.13 13.02 6.46
N HIS A 112 -12.68 11.84 6.20
CA HIS A 112 -13.81 11.61 5.29
C HIS A 112 -13.55 12.08 3.84
N THR A 113 -12.30 12.00 3.39
CA THR A 113 -11.92 12.44 2.04
C THR A 113 -11.25 11.36 1.22
N ILE A 114 -11.07 10.14 1.74
CA ILE A 114 -10.41 9.06 1.02
C ILE A 114 -11.50 8.13 0.48
N ASP A 115 -11.56 8.01 -0.85
CA ASP A 115 -12.56 7.23 -1.56
C ASP A 115 -12.14 5.75 -1.66
N VAL A 116 -10.84 5.50 -1.82
CA VAL A 116 -10.28 4.14 -1.92
C VAL A 116 -9.15 3.99 -0.91
N ILE A 117 -9.30 3.03 0.01
CA ILE A 117 -8.25 2.63 0.95
C ILE A 117 -7.81 1.21 0.61
N LEU A 118 -6.52 1.04 0.33
CA LEU A 118 -5.90 -0.26 0.08
C LEU A 118 -4.91 -0.58 1.19
N PHE A 119 -4.93 -1.83 1.63
CA PHE A 119 -3.95 -2.33 2.59
C PHE A 119 -3.74 -3.82 2.36
N ASN A 120 -2.54 -4.21 1.92
CA ASN A 120 -2.05 -5.59 2.03
C ASN A 120 -1.16 -5.66 3.28
N PRO A 121 -1.71 -5.98 4.46
CA PRO A 121 -0.98 -5.85 5.72
C PRO A 121 0.08 -6.95 5.88
N PRO A 122 1.04 -6.79 6.80
CA PRO A 122 1.78 -7.93 7.32
C PRO A 122 0.81 -8.87 8.07
N TYR A 123 0.49 -10.01 7.46
CA TYR A 123 -0.55 -10.95 7.93
C TYR A 123 0.00 -12.29 8.43
N VAL A 124 1.32 -12.51 8.38
CA VAL A 124 1.90 -13.80 8.79
C VAL A 124 1.89 -13.89 10.31
N PRO A 125 1.32 -14.97 10.89
CA PRO A 125 1.39 -15.19 12.33
C PRO A 125 2.84 -15.27 12.82
N THR A 126 3.20 -14.41 13.77
CA THR A 126 4.54 -14.32 14.37
C THR A 126 4.43 -14.08 15.88
N ASP A 127 5.55 -14.18 16.60
CA ASP A 127 5.54 -13.78 18.01
C ASP A 127 5.24 -12.28 18.13
N GLN A 128 4.48 -11.89 19.14
CA GLN A 128 4.08 -10.49 19.33
C GLN A 128 5.28 -9.56 19.46
N GLU A 129 6.33 -10.01 20.15
CA GLU A 129 7.59 -9.27 20.30
C GLU A 129 8.32 -9.14 18.96
N GLU A 130 8.30 -10.19 18.13
CA GLU A 130 8.88 -10.18 16.78
C GLU A 130 8.15 -9.19 15.88
N ALA A 131 6.82 -9.19 15.88
CA ALA A 131 6.02 -8.24 15.11
C ALA A 131 6.30 -6.79 15.54
N LEU A 132 6.37 -6.52 16.85
CA LEU A 132 6.68 -5.20 17.37
C LEU A 132 8.10 -4.76 17.01
N ASP A 133 9.08 -5.66 17.14
CA ASP A 133 10.48 -5.39 16.80
C ASP A 133 10.65 -5.13 15.30
N ALA A 134 10.02 -5.93 14.44
CA ALA A 134 9.99 -5.75 12.99
C ALA A 134 9.42 -4.37 12.59
N GLN A 135 8.29 -3.97 13.17
CA GLN A 135 7.69 -2.65 12.94
C GLN A 135 8.58 -1.51 13.46
N ASN A 136 9.27 -1.69 14.58
CA ASN A 136 10.19 -0.68 15.12
C ASN A 136 11.46 -0.53 14.29
N LYS A 137 11.98 -1.63 13.76
CA LYS A 137 13.15 -1.68 12.88
C LYS A 137 12.87 -1.01 11.53
N ARG A 138 11.63 -1.04 11.04
CA ARG A 138 11.22 -0.47 9.73
C ARG A 138 11.99 -1.06 8.55
N HIS A 139 12.40 -2.32 8.72
CA HIS A 139 13.11 -3.11 7.73
C HIS A 139 12.13 -4.09 7.06
N ILE A 140 12.65 -4.96 6.20
CA ILE A 140 11.86 -5.88 5.39
C ILE A 140 10.92 -6.77 6.22
N GLU A 141 11.30 -7.11 7.45
CA GLU A 141 10.51 -7.97 8.35
C GLU A 141 9.15 -7.37 8.70
N GLY A 142 9.04 -6.03 8.65
CA GLY A 142 7.78 -5.32 8.84
C GLY A 142 6.75 -5.57 7.73
N SER A 143 7.14 -6.22 6.63
CA SER A 143 6.26 -6.54 5.50
C SER A 143 5.41 -7.80 5.73
N TRP A 144 5.78 -8.68 6.67
CA TRP A 144 5.03 -9.92 6.93
C TRP A 144 4.63 -10.12 8.39
N ALA A 145 5.39 -9.63 9.37
CA ALA A 145 5.18 -9.97 10.77
C ALA A 145 3.89 -9.34 11.36
N GLY A 146 2.84 -10.15 11.45
CA GLY A 146 1.47 -9.72 11.81
C GLY A 146 1.07 -9.96 13.27
N GLY A 147 1.93 -10.57 14.09
CA GLY A 147 1.65 -10.91 15.49
C GLY A 147 0.95 -12.26 15.64
N HIS A 148 0.48 -12.58 16.86
CA HIS A 148 0.11 -13.95 17.25
C HIS A 148 -0.88 -14.67 16.31
N ASP A 149 -1.85 -13.93 15.77
CA ASP A 149 -2.86 -14.42 14.81
C ASP A 149 -2.73 -13.76 13.42
N GLY A 150 -1.67 -12.98 13.19
CA GLY A 150 -1.47 -12.21 11.97
C GLY A 150 -2.32 -10.93 11.88
N MET A 151 -3.17 -10.63 12.87
CA MET A 151 -4.13 -9.53 12.79
C MET A 151 -3.73 -8.28 13.57
N HIS A 152 -2.68 -8.34 14.39
CA HIS A 152 -2.33 -7.22 15.28
C HIS A 152 -2.07 -5.91 14.53
N VAL A 153 -1.44 -5.95 13.35
CA VAL A 153 -1.20 -4.75 12.53
C VAL A 153 -2.49 -4.28 11.85
N THR A 154 -3.28 -5.22 11.34
CA THR A 154 -4.58 -4.97 10.71
C THR A 154 -5.55 -4.30 11.69
N ASP A 155 -5.71 -4.85 12.90
CA ASP A 155 -6.62 -4.34 13.92
C ASP A 155 -6.25 -2.92 14.35
N ARG A 156 -4.96 -2.63 14.47
CA ARG A 156 -4.47 -1.26 14.73
C ARG A 156 -4.86 -0.31 13.61
N PHE A 157 -4.80 -0.73 12.35
CA PHE A 157 -5.23 0.09 11.24
C PHE A 157 -6.75 0.27 11.19
N LEU A 158 -7.53 -0.79 11.38
CA LEU A 158 -9.00 -0.70 11.40
C LEU A 158 -9.49 0.29 12.45
N SER A 159 -8.84 0.34 13.62
CA SER A 159 -9.15 1.32 14.68
C SER A 159 -8.97 2.78 14.26
N VAL A 160 -8.20 3.08 13.20
CA VAL A 160 -8.02 4.45 12.69
C VAL A 160 -8.90 4.75 11.48
N VAL A 161 -9.28 3.73 10.70
CA VAL A 161 -10.19 3.86 9.56
C VAL A 161 -11.58 4.27 10.05
N ASP A 162 -12.13 3.54 11.03
CA ASP A 162 -13.48 3.75 11.59
C ASP A 162 -13.68 5.14 12.22
N VAL A 163 -12.58 5.81 12.59
CA VAL A 163 -12.62 7.08 13.32
C VAL A 163 -12.48 8.28 12.37
N GLY A 164 -12.23 8.07 11.07
CA GLY A 164 -12.32 9.19 10.14
C GLY A 164 -11.67 9.12 8.76
N LEU A 165 -11.21 8.00 8.22
CA LEU A 165 -10.53 8.04 6.91
C LEU A 165 -11.48 7.90 5.71
N GLY A 166 -12.49 7.03 5.80
CA GLY A 166 -13.48 6.83 4.73
C GLY A 166 -14.58 7.91 4.70
N SER A 167 -15.05 8.24 3.51
CA SER A 167 -16.18 9.16 3.29
C SER A 167 -17.51 8.63 3.82
#